data_AF-A0A091E8Z5-F1
#
_entry.id   AF-A0A091E8Z5-F1
#
_cell.length_a   1.000
_cell.length_b   1.000
_cell.length_c   1.000
_cell.angle_alpha   90.00
_cell.angle_beta   90.00
_cell.angle_gamma   90.00
#
_symmetry.space_group_name_H-M   'P 1'
#
loop_
_entity.id
_entity.type
_entity.pdbx_description
1 polymer ?
#
loop_
_entity_poly.entity_id
_entity_poly.type
_entity_poly.pdbx_seq_one_letter_code
_entity_poly.pdbx_strand_id
1 'polypeptide(L)'
;LLSSLLKQPNISSFVGFLLHILVGSLGFLTLFEKLPRALEWILNLFSPFAFAAGLSTMVKLEKYGPAFSPELYPFYNLYLILSFDSVLYFLLAIYFDKVLPGKYGVPHPPAFFLRPSYWLKRSSGYVGVRAGSSHDPVLASDTEPMPLGFDGKEAIRLNNIKKIYKKNNKSTEALKGLSLNIYEGQITALLGHSGSGKTA
;
A
#
# COMPACT_ATOMS: atom_id res chain seq x y z
N LEU A 1 -4.37 8.58 4.42
CA LEU A 1 -3.09 9.20 4.78
C LEU A 1 -2.87 9.20 6.30
N LEU A 2 -3.69 9.90 7.10
CA LEU A 2 -3.63 9.81 8.57
C LEU A 2 -3.78 8.38 9.12
N SER A 3 -4.56 7.52 8.46
CA SER A 3 -4.75 6.10 8.85
C SER A 3 -3.47 5.27 8.81
N SER A 4 -2.46 5.68 8.04
CA SER A 4 -1.16 5.01 8.01
C SER A 4 -0.26 5.48 9.17
N LEU A 5 -0.42 6.72 9.62
CA LEU A 5 0.41 7.35 10.66
C LEU A 5 0.05 6.90 12.09
N LEU A 6 -1.22 6.55 12.32
CA LEU A 6 -1.75 6.25 13.65
C LEU A 6 -2.04 4.75 13.77
N LYS A 7 -1.33 4.08 14.67
CA LYS A 7 -1.48 2.64 14.96
C LYS A 7 -2.89 2.23 15.42
N GLN A 8 -3.73 3.19 15.80
CA GLN A 8 -5.13 2.96 16.17
C GLN A 8 -6.08 3.55 15.11
N PRO A 9 -6.85 2.70 14.39
CA PRO A 9 -7.66 3.15 13.25
C PRO A 9 -8.79 4.09 13.65
N ASN A 10 -9.41 3.90 14.82
CA ASN A 10 -10.55 4.71 15.28
C ASN A 10 -10.13 6.15 15.61
N ILE A 11 -9.00 6.32 16.31
CA ILE A 11 -8.46 7.65 16.64
C ILE A 11 -8.00 8.36 15.37
N SER A 12 -7.40 7.63 14.45
CA SER A 12 -6.94 8.19 13.18
C SER A 12 -8.06 8.77 12.32
N SER A 13 -9.15 8.02 12.20
CA SER A 13 -10.34 8.46 11.48
C SER A 13 -10.92 9.73 12.11
N PHE A 14 -11.08 9.74 13.44
CA PHE A 14 -11.63 10.87 14.17
C PHE A 14 -10.77 12.14 14.05
N VAL A 15 -9.46 12.02 14.26
CA VAL A 15 -8.52 13.14 14.16
C VAL A 15 -8.45 13.66 12.71
N GLY A 16 -8.44 12.77 11.72
CA GLY A 16 -8.42 13.17 10.32
C GLY A 16 -9.69 13.91 9.90
N PHE A 17 -10.85 13.48 10.39
CA PHE A 17 -12.14 14.14 10.17
C PHE A 17 -12.18 15.52 10.82
N LEU A 18 -11.76 15.63 12.09
CA LEU A 18 -11.74 16.90 12.81
C LEU A 18 -10.80 17.93 12.14
N LEU A 19 -9.63 17.47 11.69
CA LEU A 19 -8.68 18.32 10.95
C LEU A 19 -9.27 18.80 9.62
N HIS A 20 -9.97 17.93 8.87
CA HIS A 20 -10.64 18.32 7.62
C HIS A 20 -11.70 19.41 7.84
N ILE A 21 -12.52 19.28 8.89
CA ILE A 21 -13.53 20.29 9.24
C ILE A 21 -12.87 21.61 9.63
N LEU A 22 -11.79 21.57 10.42
CA LEU A 22 -11.11 22.77 10.90
C LEU A 22 -10.43 23.52 9.75
N VAL A 23 -9.75 22.80 8.85
CA VAL A 23 -9.09 23.41 7.68
C VAL A 23 -10.13 23.91 6.66
N GLY A 24 -11.23 23.18 6.46
CA GLY A 24 -12.34 23.62 5.60
C GLY A 24 -13.04 24.86 6.14
N SER A 25 -13.28 24.95 7.46
CA SER A 25 -13.89 26.13 8.08
C SER A 25 -12.99 27.36 8.04
N LEU A 26 -11.67 27.17 8.12
CA LEU A 26 -10.69 28.25 7.90
C LEU A 26 -10.78 28.83 6.49
N GLY A 27 -11.13 28.01 5.49
CA GLY A 27 -11.40 28.44 4.13
C GLY A 27 -12.57 29.42 4.01
N PHE A 28 -13.56 29.35 4.91
CA PHE A 28 -14.67 30.30 4.94
C PHE A 28 -14.23 31.73 5.35
N LEU A 29 -13.09 31.87 6.05
CA LEU A 29 -12.56 33.19 6.42
C LEU A 29 -12.08 34.01 5.21
N THR A 30 -11.81 33.36 4.06
CA THR A 30 -11.49 34.04 2.79
C THR A 30 -12.66 34.90 2.28
N LEU A 31 -13.89 34.53 2.64
CA LEU A 31 -15.11 35.29 2.33
C LEU A 31 -15.09 36.66 3.00
N PHE A 32 -14.52 36.75 4.20
CA PHE A 32 -14.41 37.99 4.97
C PHE A 32 -13.13 38.79 4.70
N GLU A 33 -12.30 38.38 3.73
CA GLU A 33 -11.03 39.05 3.37
C GLU A 33 -10.05 39.24 4.54
N LYS A 34 -10.19 38.42 5.59
CA LYS A 34 -9.34 38.50 6.78
C LYS A 34 -7.99 37.81 6.60
N LEU A 35 -7.70 37.25 5.42
CA LEU A 35 -6.53 36.42 5.20
C LEU A 35 -5.48 37.11 4.32
N PRO A 36 -4.20 37.15 4.74
CA PRO A 36 -3.13 37.65 3.88
C PRO A 36 -2.85 36.68 2.72
N ARG A 37 -2.54 37.23 1.53
CA ARG A 37 -2.32 36.46 0.29
C ARG A 37 -1.34 35.28 0.45
N ALA A 38 -0.25 35.45 1.21
CA ALA A 38 0.72 34.39 1.44
C ALA A 38 0.12 33.17 2.17
N LEU A 39 -0.82 33.40 3.08
CA LEU A 39 -1.50 32.34 3.83
C LEU A 39 -2.52 31.61 2.95
N GLU A 40 -3.17 32.32 2.03
CA GLU A 40 -4.07 31.70 1.03
C GLU A 40 -3.33 30.69 0.17
N TRP A 41 -2.12 31.01 -0.32
CA TRP A 41 -1.31 30.07 -1.12
C TRP A 41 -0.89 28.82 -0.35
N ILE A 42 -0.48 28.97 0.91
CA ILE A 42 -0.06 27.82 1.76
C ILE A 42 -1.26 26.95 2.10
N LEU A 43 -2.40 27.56 2.41
CA LEU A 43 -3.62 26.84 2.77
C LEU A 43 -4.32 26.23 1.55
N ASN A 44 -4.11 26.77 0.35
CA ASN A 44 -4.60 26.18 -0.91
C ASN A 44 -4.05 24.77 -1.18
N LEU A 45 -2.96 24.39 -0.52
CA LEU A 45 -2.42 23.02 -0.57
C LEU A 45 -3.33 22.01 0.16
N PHE A 46 -4.26 22.50 0.99
CA PHE A 46 -5.28 21.69 1.62
C PHE A 46 -6.57 21.74 0.80
N SER A 47 -6.91 20.62 0.17
CA SER A 47 -8.11 20.46 -0.66
C SER A 47 -9.42 21.02 -0.06
N PRO A 48 -9.73 20.83 1.24
CA PRO A 48 -10.92 21.43 1.86
C PRO A 48 -10.90 22.97 1.88
N PHE A 49 -9.72 23.57 2.05
CA PHE A 49 -9.55 25.02 2.01
C PHE A 49 -9.63 25.54 0.57
N ALA A 50 -8.96 24.88 -0.38
CA ALA A 50 -8.99 25.25 -1.79
C ALA A 50 -10.41 25.27 -2.37
N PHE A 51 -11.21 24.27 -1.99
CA PHE A 51 -12.62 24.21 -2.37
C PHE A 51 -13.43 25.36 -1.76
N ALA A 52 -13.25 25.66 -0.46
CA ALA A 52 -13.93 26.76 0.21
C ALA A 52 -13.53 28.14 -0.35
N ALA A 53 -12.25 28.35 -0.66
CA ALA A 53 -11.74 29.55 -1.32
C ALA A 53 -12.32 29.70 -2.74
N GLY A 54 -12.38 28.61 -3.50
CA GLY A 54 -13.02 28.58 -4.83
C GLY A 54 -14.51 28.94 -4.79
N LEU A 55 -15.25 28.42 -3.79
CA LEU A 55 -16.64 28.80 -3.54
C LEU A 55 -16.76 30.28 -3.15
N SER A 56 -15.83 30.81 -2.35
CA SER A 56 -15.82 32.24 -1.99
C SER A 56 -15.66 33.13 -3.23
N THR A 57 -14.76 32.77 -4.15
CA THR A 57 -14.57 33.46 -5.43
C THR A 57 -15.84 33.40 -6.28
N MET A 58 -16.53 32.25 -6.32
CA MET A 58 -17.80 32.11 -7.05
C MET A 58 -18.91 33.01 -6.49
N VAL A 59 -19.05 33.08 -5.16
CA VAL A 59 -20.04 33.96 -4.50
C VAL A 59 -19.69 35.44 -4.71
N LYS A 60 -18.41 35.81 -4.69
CA LYS A 60 -17.97 37.19 -4.98
C LYS A 60 -18.24 37.58 -6.43
N LEU A 61 -18.03 36.67 -7.38
CA LEU A 61 -18.37 36.86 -8.80
C LEU A 61 -19.87 37.08 -9.00
N GLU A 62 -20.72 36.30 -8.33
CA GLU A 62 -22.18 36.46 -8.40
C GLU A 62 -22.63 37.80 -7.81
N LYS A 63 -22.03 38.23 -6.69
CA LYS A 63 -22.47 39.41 -5.95
C LYS A 63 -21.94 40.75 -6.50
N TYR A 64 -20.70 40.78 -6.99
CA TYR A 64 -20.03 42.01 -7.43
C TYR A 64 -19.81 42.08 -8.94
N GLY A 65 -20.20 41.02 -9.67
CA GLY A 65 -20.04 40.92 -11.11
C GLY A 65 -18.58 40.73 -11.57
N PRO A 66 -18.35 40.58 -12.88
CA PRO A 66 -17.02 40.34 -13.45
C PRO A 66 -16.03 41.51 -13.30
N ALA A 67 -16.49 42.69 -12.84
CA ALA A 67 -15.68 43.89 -12.69
C ALA A 67 -14.64 43.82 -11.54
N PHE A 68 -14.84 42.96 -10.54
CA PHE A 68 -13.96 42.84 -9.38
C PHE A 68 -12.82 41.82 -9.55
N SER A 69 -12.85 41.00 -10.60
CA SER A 69 -11.85 39.96 -10.86
C SER A 69 -11.52 39.90 -12.35
N PRO A 70 -10.43 40.54 -12.80
CA PRO A 70 -9.95 40.48 -14.19
C PRO A 70 -9.24 39.14 -14.47
N GLU A 71 -9.68 38.04 -13.85
CA GLU A 71 -9.14 36.73 -14.16
C GLU A 71 -9.92 36.14 -15.33
N LEU A 72 -9.20 35.83 -16.41
CA LEU A 72 -9.77 35.32 -17.65
C LEU A 72 -10.50 33.98 -17.45
N TYR A 73 -10.14 33.20 -16.41
CA TYR A 73 -10.72 31.88 -16.07
C TYR A 73 -10.59 31.51 -14.57
N PRO A 74 -11.39 32.08 -13.66
CA PRO A 74 -11.31 31.78 -12.22
C PRO A 74 -11.55 30.29 -11.89
N PHE A 75 -12.38 29.63 -12.69
CA PHE A 75 -12.66 28.19 -12.55
C PHE A 75 -11.47 27.32 -12.98
N TYR A 76 -10.73 27.73 -14.01
CA TYR A 76 -9.59 26.94 -14.51
C TYR A 76 -8.48 26.83 -13.46
N ASN A 77 -8.17 27.93 -12.79
CA ASN A 77 -7.18 27.94 -11.71
C ASN A 77 -7.60 27.03 -10.55
N LEU A 78 -8.88 27.06 -10.14
CA LEU A 78 -9.45 26.16 -9.14
C LEU A 78 -9.30 24.68 -9.53
N TYR A 79 -9.64 24.33 -10.78
CA TYR A 79 -9.50 22.96 -11.28
C TYR A 79 -8.04 22.50 -11.31
N LEU A 80 -7.09 23.37 -11.66
CA LEU A 80 -5.66 23.05 -11.64
C LEU A 80 -5.16 22.77 -10.22
N ILE A 81 -5.52 23.60 -9.25
CA ILE A 81 -5.09 23.45 -7.85
C ILE A 81 -5.66 22.15 -7.26
N LEU A 82 -6.95 21.86 -7.47
CA LEU A 82 -7.57 20.61 -7.01
C LEU A 82 -6.99 19.36 -7.69
N SER A 83 -6.69 19.45 -8.98
CA SER A 83 -6.08 18.33 -9.72
C SER A 83 -4.66 18.07 -9.24
N PHE A 84 -3.87 19.12 -9.00
CA PHE A 84 -2.53 19.02 -8.45
C PHE A 84 -2.52 18.40 -7.06
N ASP A 85 -3.40 18.87 -6.17
CA ASP A 85 -3.58 18.32 -4.82
C ASP A 85 -3.94 16.83 -4.85
N SER A 86 -4.87 16.42 -5.72
CA SER A 86 -5.26 15.01 -5.87
C SER A 86 -4.06 14.12 -6.20
N VAL A 87 -3.25 14.53 -7.18
CA VAL A 87 -2.03 13.82 -7.57
C VAL A 87 -1.02 13.80 -6.43
N LEU A 88 -0.81 14.94 -5.75
CA LEU A 88 0.11 15.05 -4.63
C LEU A 88 -0.30 14.13 -3.46
N TYR A 89 -1.58 14.15 -3.08
CA TYR A 89 -2.12 13.28 -2.02
C TYR A 89 -2.04 11.80 -2.38
N PHE A 90 -2.25 11.45 -3.65
CA PHE A 90 -2.09 10.08 -4.12
C PHE A 90 -0.64 9.60 -4.02
N LEU A 91 0.31 10.41 -4.49
CA LEU A 91 1.75 10.13 -4.36
C LEU A 91 2.16 10.01 -2.88
N LEU A 92 1.66 10.92 -2.04
CA LEU A 92 1.95 10.94 -0.61
C LEU A 92 1.30 9.75 0.13
N ALA A 93 0.13 9.29 -0.31
CA ALA A 93 -0.51 8.08 0.21
C ALA A 93 0.32 6.82 -0.10
N ILE A 94 0.84 6.71 -1.33
CA ILE A 94 1.77 5.63 -1.72
C ILE A 94 3.04 5.71 -0.89
N TYR A 95 3.58 6.92 -0.69
CA TYR A 95 4.77 7.15 0.13
C TYR A 95 4.56 6.65 1.57
N PHE A 96 3.47 7.05 2.23
CA PHE A 96 3.21 6.64 3.61
C PHE A 96 2.91 5.14 3.76
N ASP A 97 2.18 4.54 2.83
CA ASP A 97 1.92 3.09 2.84
C ASP A 97 3.21 2.24 2.77
N LYS A 98 4.27 2.78 2.13
CA LYS A 98 5.56 2.08 1.98
C LYS A 98 6.62 2.49 2.99
N VAL A 99 6.55 3.70 3.55
CA VAL A 99 7.49 4.22 4.58
C VAL A 99 7.08 3.80 5.99
N LEU A 100 5.79 3.58 6.26
CA LEU A 100 5.28 3.03 7.51
C LEU A 100 4.82 1.59 7.28
N PRO A 101 5.73 0.61 7.22
CA PRO A 101 5.31 -0.78 7.12
C PRO A 101 4.46 -1.12 8.34
N GLY A 102 3.24 -1.59 8.10
CA GLY A 102 2.44 -2.26 9.12
C GLY A 102 3.20 -3.46 9.71
N LYS A 103 2.59 -4.12 10.71
CA LYS A 103 3.23 -5.14 11.56
C LYS A 103 3.96 -6.31 10.85
N TYR A 104 3.81 -6.48 9.53
CA TYR A 104 4.44 -7.53 8.71
C TYR A 104 5.06 -7.04 7.37
N GLY A 105 5.19 -5.72 7.15
CA GLY A 105 5.73 -5.17 5.89
C GLY A 105 7.25 -5.03 5.88
N VAL A 106 7.90 -5.33 4.75
CA VAL A 106 9.35 -5.08 4.56
C VAL A 106 9.54 -3.60 4.14
N PRO A 107 10.28 -2.77 4.89
CA PRO A 107 10.48 -1.36 4.55
C PRO A 107 11.18 -1.21 3.19
N HIS A 108 10.61 -0.41 2.28
CA HIS A 108 11.22 -0.13 0.97
C HIS A 108 11.94 1.23 1.00
N PRO A 109 13.08 1.39 0.29
CA PRO A 109 13.86 2.62 0.30
C PRO A 109 13.09 3.81 -0.33
N PRO A 110 13.31 5.05 0.16
CA PRO A 110 12.52 6.23 -0.18
C PRO A 110 12.55 6.65 -1.67
N ALA A 111 13.56 6.22 -2.44
CA ALA A 111 13.70 6.50 -3.87
C ALA A 111 13.08 5.44 -4.81
N PHE A 112 12.17 4.60 -4.31
CA PHE A 112 11.59 3.49 -5.06
C PHE A 112 10.72 3.92 -6.26
N PHE A 113 10.06 5.07 -6.16
CA PHE A 113 9.12 5.58 -7.18
C PHE A 113 9.78 5.88 -8.54
N LEU A 114 11.09 6.14 -8.56
CA LEU A 114 11.87 6.47 -9.77
C LEU A 114 12.50 5.25 -10.44
N ARG A 115 12.33 4.03 -9.91
CA ARG A 115 12.89 2.82 -10.53
C ARG A 115 11.91 2.22 -11.54
N PRO A 116 12.23 2.17 -12.85
CA PRO A 116 11.37 1.57 -13.88
C PRO A 116 11.08 0.08 -13.62
N SER A 117 11.96 -0.61 -12.88
CA SER A 117 11.81 -2.01 -12.47
C SER A 117 10.64 -2.28 -11.52
N TYR A 118 9.96 -1.24 -11.00
CA TYR A 118 8.75 -1.41 -10.19
C TYR A 118 7.47 -1.43 -11.05
N TRP A 119 7.37 -0.52 -12.02
CA TRP A 119 6.24 -0.43 -12.95
C TRP A 119 6.29 -1.54 -13.99
N LEU A 120 7.50 -1.81 -14.50
CA LEU A 120 7.77 -3.01 -15.28
C LEU A 120 8.01 -4.12 -14.28
N LYS A 121 6.93 -4.81 -13.94
CA LYS A 121 6.99 -6.17 -13.41
C LYS A 121 7.85 -6.96 -14.40
N ARG A 122 9.16 -7.07 -14.12
CA ARG A 122 9.95 -8.14 -14.73
C ARG A 122 9.13 -9.36 -14.34
N SER A 123 8.57 -10.03 -15.34
CA SER A 123 8.15 -11.40 -15.17
C SER A 123 9.42 -12.10 -14.70
N SER A 124 9.63 -12.10 -13.38
CA SER A 124 10.35 -13.17 -12.73
C SER A 124 9.49 -14.32 -13.13
N GLY A 125 9.89 -14.97 -14.22
CA GLY A 125 9.40 -16.28 -14.53
C GLY A 125 9.44 -16.97 -13.19
N TYR A 126 8.27 -17.38 -12.72
CA TYR A 126 8.21 -18.73 -12.22
C TYR A 126 8.87 -19.55 -13.32
N VAL A 127 10.19 -19.74 -13.20
CA VAL A 127 10.85 -20.91 -13.74
C VAL A 127 10.25 -22.01 -12.88
N GLY A 128 9.00 -22.33 -13.19
CA GLY A 128 8.54 -23.69 -13.12
C GLY A 128 9.57 -24.40 -13.97
N VAL A 129 10.59 -24.93 -13.29
CA VAL A 129 11.34 -26.05 -13.78
C VAL A 129 10.23 -27.04 -14.07
N ARG A 130 9.82 -27.11 -15.34
CA ARG A 130 9.20 -28.29 -15.92
C ARG A 130 10.27 -29.36 -15.74
N ALA A 131 10.35 -29.91 -14.54
CA ALA A 131 11.09 -31.11 -14.27
C ALA A 131 10.35 -32.14 -15.10
N GLY A 132 10.95 -32.48 -16.24
CA GLY A 132 10.48 -33.55 -17.08
C GLY A 132 10.23 -34.78 -16.22
N SER A 133 9.15 -35.47 -16.53
CA SER A 133 8.93 -36.91 -16.34
C SER A 133 10.24 -37.68 -16.13
N SER A 134 10.71 -37.70 -14.88
CA SER A 134 11.86 -38.49 -14.45
C SER A 134 11.47 -39.00 -13.09
N HIS A 135 10.90 -40.20 -13.10
CA HIS A 135 10.80 -41.06 -11.93
C HIS A 135 12.21 -41.27 -11.39
N ASP A 136 12.61 -40.47 -10.41
CA ASP A 136 13.70 -40.85 -9.50
C ASP A 136 13.17 -40.69 -8.07
N PRO A 137 12.96 -41.80 -7.36
CA PRO A 137 12.54 -41.75 -5.96
C PRO A 137 13.76 -41.28 -5.17
N VAL A 138 13.80 -40.01 -4.80
CA VAL A 138 14.64 -39.58 -3.68
C VAL A 138 14.07 -40.28 -2.45
N LEU A 139 14.73 -41.39 -2.09
CA LEU A 139 14.55 -42.18 -0.89
C LEU A 139 14.55 -41.27 0.35
N ALA A 140 13.40 -40.73 0.70
CA ALA A 140 13.08 -40.28 2.04
C ALA A 140 12.32 -41.44 2.70
N SER A 141 13.04 -42.15 3.57
CA SER A 141 12.62 -43.33 4.32
C SER A 141 11.39 -43.13 5.23
N ASP A 142 10.81 -41.92 5.27
CA ASP A 142 9.75 -41.52 6.21
C ASP A 142 8.49 -40.96 5.51
N THR A 143 8.36 -41.18 4.19
CA THR A 143 7.19 -40.72 3.43
C THR A 143 6.21 -41.86 3.25
N GLU A 144 5.01 -41.73 3.83
CA GLU A 144 3.94 -42.70 3.59
C GLU A 144 3.59 -42.75 2.09
N PRO A 145 3.39 -43.95 1.53
CA PRO A 145 2.93 -44.08 0.17
C PRO A 145 1.56 -43.40 0.01
N MET A 146 1.39 -42.73 -1.12
CA MET A 146 0.18 -41.98 -1.45
C MET A 146 -1.08 -42.88 -1.37
N PRO A 147 -2.16 -42.45 -0.68
CA PRO A 147 -3.38 -43.24 -0.60
C PRO A 147 -4.06 -43.33 -1.98
N LEU A 148 -4.53 -44.54 -2.33
CA LEU A 148 -5.25 -44.81 -3.57
C LEU A 148 -6.52 -43.94 -3.66
N GLY A 149 -6.68 -43.17 -4.74
CA GLY A 149 -7.83 -42.27 -4.98
C GLY A 149 -7.55 -40.76 -4.88
N PHE A 150 -6.31 -40.39 -4.53
CA PHE A 150 -5.83 -39.00 -4.57
C PHE A 150 -5.01 -38.66 -5.83
N ASP A 151 -4.92 -39.59 -6.79
CA ASP A 151 -4.17 -39.42 -8.03
C ASP A 151 -4.63 -38.16 -8.79
N GLY A 152 -3.70 -37.22 -9.00
CA GLY A 152 -3.96 -35.96 -9.68
C GLY A 152 -4.73 -34.91 -8.87
N LYS A 153 -5.04 -35.14 -7.59
CA LYS A 153 -5.74 -34.19 -6.70
C LYS A 153 -4.79 -33.40 -5.78
N GLU A 154 -3.58 -33.12 -6.25
CA GLU A 154 -2.61 -32.32 -5.50
C GLU A 154 -3.05 -30.86 -5.45
N ALA A 155 -3.45 -30.38 -4.27
CA ALA A 155 -3.82 -28.98 -4.05
C ALA A 155 -2.57 -28.10 -3.84
N ILE A 156 -1.56 -28.61 -3.14
CA ILE A 156 -0.31 -27.89 -2.85
C ILE A 156 0.85 -28.87 -3.02
N ARG A 157 1.82 -28.52 -3.88
CA ARG A 157 3.07 -29.26 -4.08
C ARG A 157 4.25 -28.35 -3.72
N LEU A 158 4.96 -28.70 -2.66
CA LEU A 158 6.21 -28.08 -2.23
C LEU A 158 7.35 -28.99 -2.67
N ASN A 159 8.31 -28.45 -3.42
CA ASN A 159 9.48 -29.20 -3.88
C ASN A 159 10.76 -28.47 -3.48
N ASN A 160 11.57 -29.11 -2.63
CA ASN A 160 12.90 -28.64 -2.22
C ASN A 160 12.90 -27.18 -1.71
N ILE A 161 11.92 -26.81 -0.90
CA ILE A 161 11.78 -25.45 -0.36
C ILE A 161 12.87 -25.19 0.69
N LYS A 162 13.65 -24.13 0.49
CA LYS A 162 14.69 -23.68 1.39
C LYS A 162 14.40 -22.27 1.88
N LYS A 163 14.57 -22.02 3.18
CA LYS A 163 14.36 -20.70 3.78
C LYS A 163 15.41 -20.40 4.82
N ILE A 164 16.10 -19.27 4.66
CA ILE A 164 17.15 -18.81 5.57
C ILE A 164 16.74 -17.45 6.13
N TYR A 165 16.69 -17.34 7.45
CA TYR A 165 16.51 -16.07 8.15
C TYR A 165 17.85 -15.51 8.58
N LYS A 166 18.08 -14.21 8.35
CA LYS A 166 19.27 -13.50 8.82
C LYS A 166 18.89 -12.52 9.93
N LYS A 167 19.49 -12.64 11.12
CA LYS A 167 19.29 -11.72 12.24
C LYS A 167 20.62 -11.50 12.97
N ASN A 168 21.01 -10.24 13.20
CA ASN A 168 22.23 -9.84 13.91
C ASN A 168 23.48 -10.63 13.46
N ASN A 169 23.75 -10.64 12.16
CA ASN A 169 24.87 -11.36 11.54
C ASN A 169 24.85 -12.89 11.67
N LYS A 170 23.80 -13.48 12.26
CA LYS A 170 23.57 -14.92 12.32
C LYS A 170 22.56 -15.34 11.25
N SER A 171 22.92 -16.30 10.42
CA SER A 171 22.02 -16.94 9.45
C SER A 171 21.49 -18.25 10.04
N THR A 172 20.18 -18.38 10.17
CA THR A 172 19.50 -19.60 10.58
C THR A 172 18.71 -20.15 9.40
N GLU A 173 19.07 -21.35 8.95
CA GLU A 173 18.31 -22.08 7.95
C GLU A 173 17.09 -22.72 8.62
N ALA A 174 15.90 -22.21 8.30
CA ALA A 174 14.64 -22.65 8.86
C ALA A 174 13.99 -23.79 8.08
N LEU A 175 14.21 -23.86 6.76
CA LEU A 175 13.77 -24.98 5.91
C LEU A 175 14.97 -25.46 5.09
N LYS A 176 15.24 -26.78 5.14
CA LYS A 176 16.40 -27.44 4.53
C LYS A 176 16.03 -28.32 3.33
N GLY A 177 15.24 -27.81 2.41
CA GLY A 177 14.78 -28.57 1.24
C GLY A 177 13.53 -29.39 1.54
N LEU A 178 12.49 -28.73 2.06
CA LEU A 178 11.20 -29.36 2.35
C LEU A 178 10.49 -29.72 1.04
N SER A 179 10.15 -31.00 0.89
CA SER A 179 9.25 -31.49 -0.16
C SER A 179 8.01 -32.10 0.48
N LEU A 180 6.82 -31.63 0.10
CA LEU A 180 5.55 -32.01 0.70
C LEU A 180 4.42 -31.83 -0.32
N ASN A 181 3.57 -32.84 -0.45
CA ASN A 181 2.35 -32.78 -1.24
C ASN A 181 1.13 -32.80 -0.31
N ILE A 182 0.17 -31.91 -0.55
CA ILE A 182 -1.11 -31.82 0.16
C ILE A 182 -2.21 -32.02 -0.86
N TYR A 183 -3.15 -32.91 -0.58
CA TYR A 183 -4.22 -33.28 -1.50
C TYR A 183 -5.56 -32.64 -1.13
N GLU A 184 -6.42 -32.48 -2.13
CA GLU A 184 -7.77 -31.96 -1.94
C GLU A 184 -8.59 -32.89 -1.02
N GLY A 185 -9.26 -32.31 -0.01
CA GLY A 185 -10.03 -33.06 0.98
C GLY A 185 -9.19 -33.70 2.10
N GLN A 186 -7.86 -33.54 2.08
CA GLN A 186 -6.98 -33.97 3.18
C GLN A 186 -6.85 -32.87 4.24
N ILE A 187 -6.98 -33.24 5.51
CA ILE A 187 -6.60 -32.38 6.63
C ILE A 187 -5.13 -32.64 6.95
N THR A 188 -4.25 -31.69 6.64
CA THR A 188 -2.81 -31.78 6.94
C THR A 188 -2.47 -30.89 8.12
N ALA A 189 -1.77 -31.45 9.13
CA ALA A 189 -1.27 -30.70 10.28
C ALA A 189 0.26 -30.70 10.33
N LEU A 190 0.87 -29.53 10.52
CA LEU A 190 2.32 -29.39 10.69
C LEU A 190 2.67 -29.46 12.18
N LEU A 191 3.32 -30.55 12.60
CA LEU A 191 3.70 -30.81 13.99
C LEU A 191 5.23 -30.81 14.15
N GLY A 192 5.71 -30.42 15.33
CA GLY A 192 7.14 -30.40 15.64
C GLY A 192 7.46 -29.54 16.86
N HIS A 193 8.69 -29.64 17.38
CA HIS A 193 9.14 -28.85 18.52
C HIS A 193 9.30 -27.35 18.20
N SER A 194 9.37 -26.48 19.21
CA SER A 194 9.68 -25.06 18.99
C SER A 194 11.02 -24.92 18.24
N GLY A 195 11.08 -24.05 17.23
CA GLY A 195 12.26 -23.89 16.38
C GLY A 195 12.39 -24.86 15.20
N SER A 196 11.45 -25.80 15.00
CA SER A 196 11.48 -26.75 13.88
C SER A 196 11.12 -26.18 12.49
N GLY A 197 10.88 -24.87 12.38
CA GLY A 197 10.55 -24.23 11.10
C GLY A 197 9.07 -24.25 10.70
N LYS A 198 8.13 -24.63 11.57
CA LYS A 198 6.68 -24.65 11.24
C LYS A 198 6.09 -23.30 10.81
N THR A 199 6.60 -22.20 11.34
CA THR A 199 6.13 -20.82 11.05
C THR A 199 6.96 -20.16 9.93
N ALA A 200 7.98 -20.86 9.41
CA ALA A 200 8.85 -20.37 8.37
C ALA A 200 8.15 -20.44 7.01
#